data_AF-A0A1V9Z1A7-F1
#
_entry.id   AF-A0A1V9Z1A7-F1
#
_cell.length_a   1.000
_cell.length_b   1.000
_cell.length_c   1.000
_cell.angle_alpha   90.00
_cell.angle_beta   90.00
_cell.angle_gamma   90.00
#
_symmetry.space_group_name_H-M   'P 1'
#
loop_
_entity.id
_entity.type
_entity.pdbx_description
1 polymer ?
#
loop_
_entity_poly.entity_id
_entity_poly.type
_entity_poly.pdbx_seq_one_letter_code
_entity_poly.pdbx_strand_id
1 'polypeptide(L)'
;MQIGLSIALLAVPVVAQSYQATCLASGSSPFFTSTKYALAFCDVPNYRCCLPVHDKAIREEYIRLLSTGLTCSETLNPAKTKLARVLCASCNPYSPSYLTATVNTIFFSSPVTYKVCTALANVVAPKNFDQCGLNQQAYRGSTCAPNNAVASPTWASCPSGNYLCQSAQSQNFYCSPTQCHTAETPTGFANVPCSANESTCDSSFMFLNDNGGAKPVFFERFPVELIDPSIQPNVPCFDVDDTAIALAMAPLTGINPNNAVQISLLTTILSLVLSLFMV
;
A
#
# COMPACT_ATOMS: atom_id res chain seq x y z
N MET A 1 51.01 -9.09 -21.43
CA MET A 1 49.98 -8.26 -20.76
C MET A 1 48.78 -9.16 -20.50
N GLN A 2 48.57 -9.54 -19.25
CA GLN A 2 47.50 -10.45 -18.81
C GLN A 2 46.43 -9.58 -18.14
N ILE A 3 45.27 -9.45 -18.76
CA ILE A 3 44.14 -8.68 -18.21
C ILE A 3 43.35 -9.64 -17.31
N GLY A 4 43.55 -9.51 -15.99
CA GLY A 4 42.78 -10.25 -15.00
C GLY A 4 41.41 -9.61 -14.80
N LEU A 5 40.37 -10.19 -15.40
CA LEU A 5 38.98 -9.80 -15.18
C LEU A 5 38.50 -10.38 -13.84
N SER A 6 38.47 -9.56 -12.79
CA SER A 6 37.90 -9.94 -11.50
C SER A 6 36.37 -9.82 -11.58
N ILE A 7 35.67 -10.94 -11.67
CA ILE A 7 34.20 -11.00 -11.58
C ILE A 7 33.85 -10.96 -10.08
N ALA A 8 33.45 -9.79 -9.60
CA ALA A 8 32.84 -9.66 -8.28
C ALA A 8 31.41 -10.24 -8.35
N LEU A 9 31.20 -11.42 -7.74
CA LEU A 9 29.86 -11.93 -7.45
C LEU A 9 29.20 -10.97 -6.45
N LEU A 10 28.31 -10.10 -6.95
CA LEU A 10 27.35 -9.39 -6.12
C LEU A 10 26.31 -10.41 -5.64
N ALA A 11 26.45 -10.86 -4.40
CA ALA A 11 25.40 -11.60 -3.71
C ALA A 11 24.20 -10.68 -3.53
N VAL A 12 23.17 -10.85 -4.36
CA VAL A 12 21.87 -10.21 -4.15
C VAL A 12 21.26 -10.87 -2.91
N PRO A 13 21.03 -10.13 -1.81
CA PRO A 13 20.35 -10.70 -0.66
C PRO A 13 18.91 -11.06 -1.09
N VAL A 14 18.63 -12.35 -1.18
CA VAL A 14 17.27 -12.86 -1.34
C VAL A 14 16.53 -12.51 -0.06
N VAL A 15 15.59 -11.56 -0.14
CA VAL A 15 14.75 -11.13 0.98
C VAL A 15 13.77 -12.25 1.35
N ALA A 16 14.27 -13.27 2.04
CA ALA A 16 13.46 -14.33 2.62
C ALA A 16 12.87 -13.84 3.96
N GLN A 17 11.92 -12.89 3.93
CA GLN A 17 11.49 -12.24 5.18
C GLN A 17 9.99 -11.87 5.33
N SER A 18 9.07 -12.37 4.50
CA SER A 18 7.64 -12.05 4.69
C SER A 18 6.79 -13.18 5.32
N TYR A 19 7.13 -14.45 5.16
CA TYR A 19 6.29 -15.57 5.64
C TYR A 19 6.23 -15.76 7.17
N GLN A 20 7.21 -15.23 7.90
CA GLN A 20 7.23 -15.29 9.38
C GLN A 20 6.78 -13.99 10.05
N ALA A 21 6.60 -12.92 9.28
CA ALA A 21 6.18 -11.64 9.83
C ALA A 21 4.71 -11.70 10.25
N THR A 22 4.40 -11.11 11.39
CA THR A 22 3.06 -11.09 11.96
C THR A 22 2.16 -10.16 11.17
N CYS A 23 1.05 -10.69 10.65
CA CYS A 23 0.01 -9.91 10.03
C CYS A 23 -0.70 -9.02 11.04
N LEU A 24 -0.94 -7.77 10.68
CA LEU A 24 -1.57 -6.79 11.58
C LEU A 24 -3.02 -7.15 11.93
N ALA A 25 -3.79 -7.66 10.97
CA ALA A 25 -5.21 -7.99 11.19
C ALA A 25 -5.41 -9.25 12.03
N SER A 26 -4.71 -10.35 11.71
CA SER A 26 -4.89 -11.63 12.44
C SER A 26 -4.01 -11.78 13.67
N GLY A 27 -2.93 -11.02 13.80
CA GLY A 27 -1.92 -11.25 14.84
C GLY A 27 -1.14 -12.56 14.66
N SER A 28 -1.31 -13.26 13.53
CA SER A 28 -0.59 -14.49 13.15
C SER A 28 0.18 -14.27 11.85
N SER A 29 1.10 -15.17 11.52
CA SER A 29 1.72 -15.13 10.19
C SER A 29 0.71 -15.56 9.10
N PRO A 30 0.95 -15.21 7.82
CA PRO A 30 0.09 -15.64 6.72
C PRO A 30 -0.05 -17.16 6.62
N PHE A 31 0.98 -17.89 7.05
CA PHE A 31 1.02 -19.36 7.01
C PHE A 31 0.14 -20.01 8.09
N PHE A 32 0.04 -19.39 9.27
CA PHE A 32 -0.77 -19.92 10.37
C PHE A 32 -2.20 -19.39 10.39
N THR A 33 -2.51 -18.39 9.55
CA THR A 33 -3.86 -17.87 9.43
C THR A 33 -4.75 -18.90 8.75
N SER A 34 -5.78 -19.37 9.45
CA SER A 34 -6.69 -20.42 8.95
C SER A 34 -7.27 -20.05 7.57
N THR A 35 -7.21 -20.98 6.62
CA THR A 35 -7.82 -20.90 5.27
C THR A 35 -9.09 -21.74 5.15
N LYS A 36 -9.57 -22.34 6.26
CA LYS A 36 -10.73 -23.25 6.28
C LYS A 36 -12.00 -22.68 5.64
N TYR A 37 -12.21 -21.37 5.78
CA TYR A 37 -13.36 -20.66 5.22
C TYR A 37 -12.89 -19.62 4.22
N ALA A 38 -13.40 -19.62 2.99
CA ALA A 38 -13.02 -18.63 1.99
C ALA A 38 -13.35 -17.20 2.44
N LEU A 39 -12.59 -16.22 1.96
CA LEU A 39 -12.96 -14.81 2.06
C LEU A 39 -13.96 -14.50 0.96
N ALA A 40 -14.98 -13.70 1.27
CA ALA A 40 -16.05 -13.38 0.33
C ALA A 40 -15.75 -12.11 -0.48
N PHE A 41 -14.90 -11.22 0.04
CA PHE A 41 -14.61 -9.93 -0.60
C PHE A 41 -13.14 -9.79 -1.00
N CYS A 42 -12.22 -9.93 -0.06
CA CYS A 42 -10.78 -9.88 -0.30
C CYS A 42 -10.30 -11.22 -0.88
N ASP A 43 -10.46 -11.40 -2.19
CA ASP A 43 -10.04 -12.63 -2.87
C ASP A 43 -8.52 -12.82 -2.84
N VAL A 44 -8.06 -13.76 -2.01
CA VAL A 44 -6.66 -14.18 -1.90
C VAL A 44 -6.58 -15.71 -1.92
N PRO A 45 -5.86 -16.32 -2.88
CA PRO A 45 -6.07 -17.74 -3.21
C PRO A 45 -5.35 -18.75 -2.29
N ASN A 46 -4.26 -18.38 -1.63
CA ASN A 46 -3.37 -19.35 -0.96
C ASN A 46 -3.10 -19.01 0.51
N TYR A 47 -2.28 -17.99 0.74
CA TYR A 47 -1.97 -17.48 2.06
C TYR A 47 -2.69 -16.15 2.26
N ARG A 48 -3.06 -15.86 3.50
CA ARG A 48 -3.81 -14.64 3.82
C ARG A 48 -3.47 -14.15 5.21
N CYS A 49 -3.61 -12.84 5.40
CA CYS A 49 -3.37 -12.20 6.68
C CYS A 49 -4.63 -11.96 7.52
N CYS A 50 -5.80 -12.34 7.00
CA CYS A 50 -7.08 -12.02 7.63
C CYS A 50 -8.02 -13.24 7.72
N LEU A 51 -8.97 -13.15 8.65
CA LEU A 51 -10.03 -14.13 8.89
C LEU A 51 -11.35 -13.62 8.27
N PRO A 52 -12.37 -14.48 8.08
CA PRO A 52 -13.66 -14.05 7.52
C PRO A 52 -14.33 -12.88 8.26
N VAL A 53 -14.10 -12.73 9.56
CA VAL A 53 -14.61 -11.59 10.34
C VAL A 53 -13.94 -10.26 9.93
N HIS A 54 -12.66 -10.28 9.58
CA HIS A 54 -11.93 -9.11 9.08
C HIS A 54 -12.37 -8.77 7.66
N ASP A 55 -12.53 -9.77 6.80
CA ASP A 55 -13.06 -9.61 5.44
C ASP A 55 -14.45 -8.95 5.44
N LYS A 56 -15.33 -9.39 6.35
CA LYS A 56 -16.64 -8.76 6.54
C LYS A 56 -16.49 -7.28 6.94
N ALA A 57 -15.62 -6.96 7.90
CA ALA A 57 -15.40 -5.58 8.34
C ALA A 57 -14.84 -4.69 7.20
N ILE A 58 -13.88 -5.21 6.41
CA ILE A 58 -13.32 -4.53 5.25
C ILE A 58 -14.40 -4.27 4.19
N ARG A 59 -15.25 -5.26 3.93
CA ARG A 59 -16.36 -5.14 2.98
C ARG A 59 -17.37 -4.09 3.43
N GLU A 60 -17.74 -4.07 4.70
CA GLU A 60 -18.66 -3.08 5.26
C GLU A 60 -18.12 -1.66 5.07
N GLU A 61 -16.82 -1.48 5.30
CA GLU A 61 -16.15 -0.20 5.07
C GLU A 61 -16.18 0.21 3.60
N TYR A 62 -15.80 -0.70 2.70
CA TYR A 62 -15.81 -0.46 1.26
C TYR A 62 -17.20 -0.04 0.77
N ILE A 63 -18.25 -0.73 1.22
CA ILE A 63 -19.63 -0.40 0.84
C ILE A 63 -20.00 0.98 1.36
N ARG A 64 -19.71 1.30 2.61
CA ARG A 64 -20.01 2.62 3.19
C ARG A 64 -19.33 3.76 2.42
N LEU A 65 -18.06 3.59 2.06
CA LEU A 65 -17.30 4.57 1.28
C LEU A 65 -17.90 4.78 -0.13
N LEU A 66 -18.56 3.78 -0.71
CA LEU A 66 -19.20 3.86 -2.02
C LEU A 66 -20.72 4.10 -1.98
N SER A 67 -21.35 4.21 -0.81
CA SER A 67 -22.82 4.18 -0.68
C SER A 67 -23.51 5.53 -0.98
N THR A 68 -22.97 6.38 -1.85
CA THR A 68 -23.54 7.70 -2.21
C THR A 68 -24.86 7.62 -2.97
N GLY A 69 -25.21 6.44 -3.50
CA GLY A 69 -26.48 6.17 -4.19
C GLY A 69 -26.41 4.95 -5.13
N LEU A 70 -27.56 4.46 -5.60
CA LEU A 70 -27.67 3.27 -6.47
C LEU A 70 -26.76 3.34 -7.73
N THR A 71 -26.59 4.53 -8.31
CA THR A 71 -25.70 4.76 -9.48
C THR A 71 -24.25 4.37 -9.20
N CYS A 72 -23.78 4.55 -7.97
CA CYS A 72 -22.43 4.16 -7.57
C CYS A 72 -22.31 2.64 -7.40
N SER A 73 -23.36 1.94 -6.98
CA SER A 73 -23.29 0.48 -6.89
C SER A 73 -23.26 -0.20 -8.27
N GLU A 74 -23.84 0.42 -9.30
CA GLU A 74 -24.06 -0.21 -10.60
C GLU A 74 -23.02 0.17 -11.67
N THR A 75 -22.38 1.33 -11.54
CA THR A 75 -21.40 1.79 -12.55
C THR A 75 -20.08 1.04 -12.46
N LEU A 76 -19.67 0.37 -13.53
CA LEU A 76 -18.35 -0.23 -13.64
C LEU A 76 -17.27 0.87 -13.64
N ASN A 77 -16.45 0.91 -12.60
CA ASN A 77 -15.34 1.85 -12.48
C ASN A 77 -14.07 1.08 -12.09
N PRO A 78 -12.99 1.10 -12.89
CA PRO A 78 -11.76 0.37 -12.57
C PRO A 78 -11.15 0.81 -11.23
N ALA A 79 -11.33 2.08 -10.83
CA ALA A 79 -10.86 2.60 -9.55
C ALA A 79 -11.53 1.89 -8.35
N LYS A 80 -12.79 1.43 -8.48
CA LYS A 80 -13.48 0.66 -7.43
C LYS A 80 -12.80 -0.67 -7.14
N THR A 81 -12.39 -1.37 -8.20
CA THR A 81 -11.70 -2.66 -8.05
C THR A 81 -10.34 -2.46 -7.39
N LYS A 82 -9.62 -1.38 -7.72
CA LYS A 82 -8.33 -1.08 -7.07
C LYS A 82 -8.51 -0.56 -5.64
N LEU A 83 -9.56 0.21 -5.35
CA LEU A 83 -9.91 0.63 -3.99
C LEU A 83 -10.25 -0.56 -3.10
N ALA A 84 -11.02 -1.53 -3.61
CA ALA A 84 -11.26 -2.79 -2.89
C ALA A 84 -9.94 -3.48 -2.52
N ARG A 85 -8.96 -3.52 -3.43
CA ARG A 85 -7.61 -4.05 -3.12
C ARG A 85 -6.89 -3.25 -2.05
N VAL A 86 -6.93 -1.92 -2.09
CA VAL A 86 -6.37 -1.05 -1.04
C VAL A 86 -6.96 -1.35 0.33
N LEU A 87 -8.29 -1.44 0.43
CA LEU A 87 -8.95 -1.75 1.70
C LEU A 87 -8.67 -3.19 2.17
N CYS A 88 -8.48 -4.11 1.21
CA CYS A 88 -8.07 -5.50 1.45
C CYS A 88 -6.58 -5.69 1.72
N ALA A 89 -5.77 -4.63 1.80
CA ALA A 89 -4.33 -4.77 1.99
C ALA A 89 -3.97 -5.59 3.24
N SER A 90 -4.74 -5.49 4.32
CA SER A 90 -4.54 -6.29 5.55
C SER A 90 -4.85 -7.77 5.41
N CYS A 91 -5.52 -8.19 4.34
CA CYS A 91 -5.70 -9.59 3.97
C CYS A 91 -4.55 -10.13 3.11
N ASN A 92 -3.74 -9.24 2.53
CA ASN A 92 -2.61 -9.64 1.69
C ASN A 92 -1.56 -10.37 2.52
N PRO A 93 -1.09 -11.57 2.12
CA PRO A 93 -0.04 -12.30 2.83
C PRO A 93 1.29 -11.54 2.90
N TYR A 94 1.54 -10.59 1.99
CA TYR A 94 2.72 -9.75 1.96
C TYR A 94 2.55 -8.42 2.70
N SER A 95 1.38 -8.17 3.29
CA SER A 95 1.13 -6.93 4.04
C SER A 95 2.18 -6.57 5.09
N PRO A 96 2.83 -7.51 5.81
CA PRO A 96 3.88 -7.15 6.77
C PRO A 96 5.12 -6.54 6.11
N SER A 97 5.46 -6.89 4.86
CA SER A 97 6.63 -6.33 4.18
C SER A 97 6.43 -4.89 3.73
N TYR A 98 5.19 -4.41 3.70
CA TYR A 98 4.87 -3.01 3.37
C TYR A 98 4.78 -2.12 4.62
N LEU A 99 4.94 -2.68 5.82
CA LEU A 99 4.97 -1.94 7.07
C LEU A 99 6.41 -1.86 7.58
N THR A 100 7.14 -0.85 7.10
CA THR A 100 8.58 -0.72 7.31
C THR A 100 8.94 0.64 7.91
N ALA A 101 10.23 0.83 8.21
CA ALA A 101 10.73 2.10 8.68
C ALA A 101 10.38 3.24 7.71
N THR A 102 10.06 4.39 8.27
CA THR A 102 9.77 5.62 7.53
C THR A 102 10.93 5.99 6.60
N VAL A 103 10.64 6.28 5.33
CA VAL A 103 11.66 6.71 4.36
C VAL A 103 11.83 8.22 4.45
N ASN A 104 10.72 8.96 4.37
CA ASN A 104 10.68 10.41 4.57
C ASN A 104 10.57 10.77 6.06
N THR A 105 11.70 10.68 6.74
CA THR A 105 11.82 11.01 8.18
C THR A 105 11.67 12.50 8.49
N ILE A 106 11.63 13.35 7.47
CA ILE A 106 11.38 14.79 7.61
C ILE A 106 9.87 15.03 7.72
N PHE A 107 9.07 14.41 6.84
CA PHE A 107 7.63 14.61 6.80
C PHE A 107 6.85 13.81 7.85
N PHE A 108 7.30 12.59 8.14
CA PHE A 108 6.66 11.72 9.13
C PHE A 108 7.43 11.70 10.45
N SER A 109 6.70 11.85 11.56
CA SER A 109 7.22 11.67 12.91
C SER A 109 7.11 10.22 13.40
N SER A 110 6.27 9.40 12.75
CA SER A 110 6.16 7.97 13.05
C SER A 110 7.46 7.24 12.68
N PRO A 111 7.94 6.28 13.50
CA PRO A 111 9.09 5.45 13.13
C PRO A 111 8.74 4.41 12.05
N VAL A 112 7.44 4.13 11.86
CA VAL A 112 6.92 3.12 10.94
C VAL A 112 5.77 3.70 10.13
N THR A 113 5.76 3.42 8.84
CA THR A 113 4.74 3.86 7.88
C THR A 113 4.29 2.67 7.04
N TYR A 114 3.06 2.69 6.56
CA TYR A 114 2.60 1.75 5.55
C TYR A 114 2.94 2.26 4.15
N LYS A 115 3.62 1.45 3.33
CA LYS A 115 4.09 1.81 2.00
C LYS A 115 3.05 1.47 0.93
N VAL A 116 2.62 2.46 0.16
CA VAL A 116 1.74 2.27 -1.01
C VAL A 116 2.45 2.82 -2.24
N CYS A 117 2.42 2.07 -3.34
CA CYS A 117 3.06 2.55 -4.56
C CYS A 117 2.28 3.73 -5.15
N THR A 118 2.98 4.75 -5.63
CA THR A 118 2.37 5.95 -6.22
C THR A 118 1.46 5.61 -7.41
N ALA A 119 1.79 4.59 -8.18
CA ALA A 119 0.95 4.08 -9.27
C ALA A 119 -0.44 3.64 -8.77
N LEU A 120 -0.50 2.81 -7.72
CA LEU A 120 -1.75 2.39 -7.10
C LEU A 120 -2.51 3.60 -6.53
N ALA A 121 -1.82 4.49 -5.82
CA ALA A 121 -2.41 5.71 -5.23
C ALA A 121 -3.07 6.60 -6.30
N ASN A 122 -2.45 6.74 -7.47
CA ASN A 122 -3.00 7.52 -8.58
C ASN A 122 -4.26 6.88 -9.19
N VAL A 123 -4.34 5.54 -9.23
CA VAL A 123 -5.52 4.84 -9.73
C VAL A 123 -6.69 4.96 -8.75
N VAL A 124 -6.43 4.95 -7.44
CA VAL A 124 -7.46 5.13 -6.41
C VAL A 124 -7.67 6.59 -6.01
N ALA A 125 -7.09 7.55 -6.73
CA ALA A 125 -7.26 8.97 -6.43
C ALA A 125 -8.76 9.36 -6.40
N PRO A 126 -9.18 10.24 -5.48
CA PRO A 126 -10.59 10.52 -5.24
C PRO A 126 -11.32 11.09 -6.46
N LYS A 127 -10.61 11.83 -7.33
CA LYS A 127 -11.13 12.34 -8.62
C LYS A 127 -11.69 11.24 -9.54
N ASN A 128 -11.17 10.02 -9.42
CA ASN A 128 -11.62 8.90 -10.24
C ASN A 128 -12.99 8.37 -9.80
N PHE A 129 -13.56 8.92 -8.72
CA PHE A 129 -14.88 8.58 -8.21
C PHE A 129 -15.89 9.72 -8.38
N ASP A 130 -15.53 10.87 -8.96
CA ASP A 130 -16.44 12.04 -9.05
C ASP A 130 -17.74 11.75 -9.80
N GLN A 131 -17.71 10.80 -10.75
CA GLN A 131 -18.90 10.39 -11.49
C GLN A 131 -19.88 9.56 -10.67
N CYS A 132 -19.39 8.86 -9.64
CA CYS A 132 -20.21 7.97 -8.82
C CYS A 132 -20.37 8.44 -7.37
N GLY A 133 -19.53 9.38 -6.93
CA GLY A 133 -19.46 9.89 -5.57
C GLY A 133 -18.73 8.94 -4.61
N LEU A 134 -18.27 9.52 -3.51
CA LEU A 134 -17.74 8.83 -2.33
C LEU A 134 -18.52 9.31 -1.10
N ASN A 135 -18.59 8.51 -0.05
CA ASN A 135 -19.00 8.98 1.28
C ASN A 135 -17.78 8.99 2.17
N GLN A 136 -17.57 10.10 2.88
CA GLN A 136 -16.59 10.13 3.95
C GLN A 136 -17.28 9.66 5.23
N GLN A 137 -16.67 8.70 5.89
CA GLN A 137 -17.08 8.33 7.23
C GLN A 137 -16.44 9.28 8.23
N ALA A 138 -17.23 9.87 9.13
CA ALA A 138 -16.66 10.65 10.22
C ALA A 138 -15.76 9.78 11.12
N TYR A 139 -16.18 8.53 11.37
CA TYR A 139 -15.42 7.55 12.15
C TYR A 139 -15.68 6.13 11.64
N ARG A 140 -14.59 5.44 11.29
CA ARG A 140 -14.63 4.01 10.97
C ARG A 140 -15.17 3.20 12.14
N GLY A 141 -16.11 2.30 11.88
CA GLY A 141 -16.73 1.45 12.90
C GLY A 141 -17.85 2.10 13.73
N SER A 142 -18.15 3.39 13.54
CA SER A 142 -19.31 4.01 14.18
C SER A 142 -20.57 3.77 13.36
N THR A 143 -21.42 2.84 13.79
CA THR A 143 -22.73 2.56 13.16
C THR A 143 -23.67 3.77 13.16
N CYS A 144 -23.44 4.72 14.07
CA CYS A 144 -24.25 5.92 14.23
C CYS A 144 -23.64 7.16 13.58
N ALA A 145 -22.43 7.08 13.01
CA ALA A 145 -21.84 8.20 12.31
C ALA A 145 -22.59 8.45 10.99
N PRO A 146 -22.95 9.71 10.67
CA PRO A 146 -23.54 10.02 9.38
C PRO A 146 -22.54 9.71 8.27
N ASN A 147 -23.00 9.01 7.23
CA ASN A 147 -22.28 8.92 5.96
C ASN A 147 -22.56 10.21 5.20
N ASN A 148 -21.54 11.05 5.06
CA ASN A 148 -21.66 12.29 4.33
C ASN A 148 -21.21 12.06 2.90
N ALA A 149 -22.08 12.34 1.93
CA ALA A 149 -21.69 12.36 0.54
C ALA A 149 -20.62 13.43 0.32
N VAL A 150 -19.52 13.04 -0.31
CA VAL A 150 -18.37 13.87 -0.59
C VAL A 150 -17.94 13.74 -2.05
N ALA A 151 -17.30 14.80 -2.54
CA ALA A 151 -16.66 14.82 -3.85
C ALA A 151 -15.14 14.87 -3.69
N SER A 152 -14.39 14.66 -4.78
CA SER A 152 -12.92 14.71 -4.74
C SER A 152 -12.30 15.98 -4.16
N PRO A 153 -12.91 17.18 -4.21
CA PRO A 153 -12.38 18.37 -3.55
C PRO A 153 -12.27 18.26 -2.01
N THR A 154 -12.91 17.27 -1.39
CA THR A 154 -12.75 16.98 0.05
C THR A 154 -11.31 16.64 0.41
N TRP A 155 -10.58 16.02 -0.53
CA TRP A 155 -9.14 15.75 -0.42
C TRP A 155 -8.38 16.57 -1.49
N ALA A 156 -8.71 17.85 -1.65
CA ALA A 156 -8.05 18.69 -2.64
C ALA A 156 -6.54 18.79 -2.37
N SER A 157 -5.73 18.66 -3.44
CA SER A 157 -4.26 18.77 -3.35
C SER A 157 -3.83 20.10 -2.74
N CYS A 158 -2.80 20.06 -1.90
CA CYS A 158 -2.22 21.26 -1.32
C CYS A 158 -1.18 21.91 -2.25
N PRO A 159 -1.06 23.24 -2.26
CA PRO A 159 0.12 23.90 -2.80
C PRO A 159 1.39 23.39 -2.08
N SER A 160 2.44 23.12 -2.86
CA SER A 160 3.74 22.76 -2.28
C SER A 160 4.23 23.86 -1.33
N GLY A 161 4.74 23.47 -0.16
CA GLY A 161 5.14 24.42 0.89
C GLY A 161 4.04 24.74 1.91
N ASN A 162 2.80 24.28 1.71
CA ASN A 162 1.76 24.35 2.74
C ASN A 162 1.84 23.16 3.70
N TYR A 163 1.31 23.34 4.91
CA TYR A 163 1.15 22.31 5.92
C TYR A 163 -0.14 21.54 5.70
N LEU A 164 -0.07 20.22 5.84
CA LEU A 164 -1.23 19.36 5.79
C LEU A 164 -1.80 19.14 7.19
N CYS A 165 -2.97 19.70 7.45
CA CYS A 165 -3.63 19.66 8.74
C CYS A 165 -4.92 18.85 8.66
N GLN A 166 -5.38 18.32 9.80
CA GLN A 166 -6.65 17.62 9.93
C GLN A 166 -7.45 18.23 11.07
N SER A 167 -8.66 18.71 10.78
CA SER A 167 -9.49 19.36 11.80
C SER A 167 -9.84 18.37 12.90
N ALA A 168 -9.59 18.73 14.15
CA ALA A 168 -9.93 17.89 15.30
C ALA A 168 -11.45 17.64 15.42
N GLN A 169 -12.29 18.54 14.87
CA GLN A 169 -13.74 18.47 14.96
C GLN A 169 -14.36 17.63 13.84
N SER A 170 -14.00 17.93 12.59
CA SER A 170 -14.60 17.28 11.42
C SER A 170 -13.79 16.11 10.89
N GLN A 171 -12.54 15.95 11.34
CA GLN A 171 -11.56 14.99 10.80
C GLN A 171 -11.21 15.23 9.32
N ASN A 172 -11.60 16.37 8.75
CA ASN A 172 -11.29 16.71 7.37
C ASN A 172 -9.88 17.26 7.23
N PHE A 173 -9.20 16.83 6.17
CA PHE A 173 -7.93 17.40 5.76
C PHE A 173 -8.12 18.79 5.15
N TYR A 174 -7.17 19.67 5.42
CA TYR A 174 -7.09 20.99 4.79
C TYR A 174 -5.63 21.47 4.72
N CYS A 175 -5.39 22.40 3.81
CA CYS A 175 -4.07 22.98 3.59
C CYS A 175 -3.95 24.30 4.34
N SER A 176 -2.88 24.47 5.11
CA SER A 176 -2.58 25.72 5.82
C SER A 176 -1.26 26.31 5.31
N PRO A 177 -1.16 27.63 5.07
CA PRO A 177 0.12 28.27 4.76
C PRO A 177 1.06 28.37 6.00
N THR A 178 0.55 28.01 7.18
CA THR A 178 1.29 28.05 8.46
C THR A 178 1.20 26.71 9.17
N GLN A 179 2.09 26.48 10.13
CA GLN A 179 2.11 25.25 10.93
C GLN A 179 0.71 24.92 11.47
N CYS A 180 0.36 23.63 11.42
CA CYS A 180 -0.89 23.16 12.02
C CYS A 180 -0.87 23.44 13.52
N HIS A 181 -2.04 23.73 14.09
CA HIS A 181 -2.18 23.67 15.53
C HIS A 181 -1.85 22.25 16.03
N THR A 182 -1.33 22.13 17.25
CA THR A 182 -0.85 20.84 17.79
C THR A 182 -1.94 19.75 17.78
N ALA A 183 -3.20 20.13 18.01
CA ALA A 183 -4.34 19.22 17.97
C ALA A 183 -4.82 18.85 16.54
N GLU A 184 -4.29 19.53 15.52
CA GLU A 184 -4.68 19.38 14.11
C GLU A 184 -3.54 18.81 13.24
N THR A 185 -2.41 18.47 13.86
CA THR A 185 -1.35 17.71 13.18
C THR A 185 -1.79 16.24 13.11
N PRO A 186 -1.94 15.64 11.91
CA PRO A 186 -2.35 14.25 11.79
C PRO A 186 -1.38 13.31 12.53
N THR A 187 -1.91 12.22 13.09
CA THR A 187 -1.08 11.28 13.86
C THR A 187 0.01 10.67 12.97
N GLY A 188 1.26 10.78 13.41
CA GLY A 188 2.43 10.27 12.69
C GLY A 188 3.10 11.26 11.74
N PHE A 189 2.63 12.52 11.68
CA PHE A 189 3.18 13.60 10.85
C PHE A 189 4.07 14.54 11.68
N ALA A 190 5.08 15.17 11.07
CA ALA A 190 6.07 16.01 11.76
C ALA A 190 5.71 17.51 11.82
N ASN A 191 4.49 17.90 11.43
CA ASN A 191 4.05 19.30 11.27
C ASN A 191 5.04 20.14 10.44
N VAL A 192 5.38 19.63 9.25
CA VAL A 192 6.25 20.28 8.27
C VAL A 192 5.50 20.51 6.96
N PRO A 193 5.96 21.44 6.10
CA PRO A 193 5.38 21.64 4.78
C PRO A 193 5.39 20.37 3.93
N CYS A 194 4.32 20.14 3.17
CA CYS A 194 4.28 19.10 2.14
C CYS A 194 5.06 19.53 0.89
N SER A 195 5.48 18.53 0.12
CA SER A 195 6.26 18.67 -1.11
C SER A 195 5.56 17.97 -2.26
N ALA A 196 5.33 18.69 -3.36
CA ALA A 196 4.77 18.10 -4.58
C ALA A 196 5.73 17.06 -5.20
N ASN A 197 7.04 17.23 -5.03
CA ASN A 197 8.05 16.28 -5.54
C ASN A 197 8.04 14.93 -4.79
N GLU A 198 7.49 14.92 -3.58
CA GLU A 198 7.39 13.72 -2.74
C GLU A 198 5.95 13.19 -2.66
N SER A 199 5.04 13.74 -3.47
CA SER A 199 3.60 13.42 -3.47
C SER A 199 2.90 13.58 -2.11
N THR A 200 3.50 14.27 -1.14
CA THR A 200 2.91 14.48 0.20
C THR A 200 1.82 15.55 0.20
N CYS A 201 1.67 16.30 -0.89
CA CYS A 201 0.60 17.27 -1.09
C CYS A 201 -0.59 16.72 -1.90
N ASP A 202 -0.50 15.51 -2.44
CA ASP A 202 -1.44 15.04 -3.46
C ASP A 202 -2.79 14.63 -2.86
N SER A 203 -3.85 14.71 -3.67
CA SER A 203 -5.19 14.31 -3.25
C SER A 203 -5.29 12.82 -2.90
N SER A 204 -4.57 11.97 -3.62
CA SER A 204 -4.44 10.55 -3.32
C SER A 204 -3.73 10.30 -1.98
N PHE A 205 -2.72 11.11 -1.65
CA PHE A 205 -2.00 11.02 -0.38
C PHE A 205 -2.91 11.30 0.82
N MET A 206 -3.67 12.38 0.76
CA MET A 206 -4.69 12.71 1.77
C MET A 206 -5.76 11.62 1.86
N PHE A 207 -6.28 11.18 0.72
CA PHE A 207 -7.32 10.16 0.68
C PHE A 207 -6.88 8.83 1.30
N LEU A 208 -5.60 8.44 1.12
CA LEU A 208 -5.02 7.24 1.70
C LEU A 208 -4.59 7.41 3.17
N ASN A 209 -4.43 8.63 3.67
CA ASN A 209 -4.14 8.89 5.07
C ASN A 209 -5.39 9.18 5.92
N ASP A 210 -6.54 9.40 5.27
CA ASP A 210 -7.83 9.59 5.92
C ASP A 210 -8.48 8.26 6.33
N ASN A 211 -8.72 8.09 7.63
CA ASN A 211 -9.42 6.94 8.20
C ASN A 211 -10.87 6.83 7.69
N GLY A 212 -11.49 7.96 7.33
CA GLY A 212 -12.81 8.02 6.69
C GLY A 212 -12.78 7.90 5.16
N GLY A 213 -11.57 7.86 4.58
CA GLY A 213 -11.32 7.70 3.15
C GLY A 213 -10.79 6.30 2.79
N ALA A 214 -9.79 6.24 1.91
CA ALA A 214 -9.24 5.00 1.37
C ALA A 214 -8.14 4.37 2.22
N LYS A 215 -7.88 4.86 3.44
CA LYS A 215 -6.85 4.27 4.28
C LYS A 215 -7.13 2.77 4.51
N PRO A 216 -6.13 1.89 4.32
CA PRO A 216 -6.33 0.46 4.49
C PRO A 216 -6.84 0.10 5.88
N VAL A 217 -7.84 -0.79 5.91
CA VAL A 217 -8.46 -1.22 7.16
C VAL A 217 -7.44 -1.97 8.00
N PHE A 218 -7.43 -1.74 9.31
CA PHE A 218 -6.46 -2.21 10.30
C PHE A 218 -5.10 -1.50 10.29
N PHE A 219 -4.82 -0.60 9.34
CA PHE A 219 -3.60 0.22 9.29
C PHE A 219 -3.83 1.66 9.78
N GLU A 220 -4.94 1.95 10.45
CA GLU A 220 -5.36 3.32 10.81
C GLU A 220 -4.35 4.05 11.69
N ARG A 221 -3.63 3.30 12.54
CA ARG A 221 -2.59 3.83 13.43
C ARG A 221 -1.29 4.23 12.72
N PHE A 222 -1.10 3.82 11.47
CA PHE A 222 0.12 4.08 10.72
C PHE A 222 -0.14 5.14 9.65
N PRO A 223 0.74 6.14 9.50
CA PRO A 223 0.69 6.99 8.31
C PRO A 223 1.01 6.16 7.06
N VAL A 224 0.36 6.51 5.95
CA VAL A 224 0.64 5.95 4.63
C VAL A 224 1.68 6.83 3.94
N GLU A 225 2.77 6.21 3.51
CA GLU A 225 3.83 6.83 2.73
C GLU A 225 3.73 6.34 1.28
N LEU A 226 3.76 7.28 0.33
CA LEU A 226 3.75 6.97 -1.09
C LEU A 226 5.17 6.75 -1.59
N ILE A 227 5.39 5.61 -2.24
CA ILE A 227 6.68 5.20 -2.75
C ILE A 227 6.59 5.15 -4.27
N ASP A 228 7.51 5.85 -4.94
CA ASP A 228 7.72 5.71 -6.37
C ASP A 228 8.85 4.70 -6.61
N PRO A 229 8.57 3.48 -7.10
CA PRO A 229 9.60 2.47 -7.34
C PRO A 229 10.65 2.91 -8.39
N SER A 230 10.35 3.89 -9.25
CA SER A 230 11.31 4.41 -10.22
C SER A 230 12.40 5.28 -9.55
N ILE A 231 12.09 5.86 -8.39
CA ILE A 231 13.01 6.68 -7.59
C ILE A 231 13.61 5.84 -6.45
N GLN A 232 12.82 4.94 -5.86
CA GLN A 232 13.15 4.14 -4.68
C GLN A 232 12.96 2.64 -4.94
N PRO A 233 13.74 2.03 -5.86
CA PRO A 233 13.50 0.66 -6.33
C PRO A 233 13.68 -0.42 -5.26
N ASN A 234 14.38 -0.11 -4.17
CA ASN A 234 14.68 -1.05 -3.09
C ASN A 234 13.66 -0.99 -1.94
N VAL A 235 12.67 -0.09 -2.00
CA VAL A 235 11.64 0.04 -0.97
C VAL A 235 10.39 -0.72 -1.43
N PRO A 236 10.03 -1.84 -0.77
CA PRO A 236 8.81 -2.55 -1.12
C PRO A 236 7.60 -1.67 -0.81
N CYS A 237 6.68 -1.57 -1.77
CA CYS A 237 5.42 -0.89 -1.60
C CYS A 237 4.27 -1.76 -2.09
N PHE A 238 3.10 -1.56 -1.49
CA PHE A 238 1.90 -2.27 -1.89
C PHE A 238 1.42 -1.75 -3.26
N ASP A 239 1.32 -2.66 -4.23
CA ASP A 239 0.87 -2.36 -5.59
C ASP A 239 -0.31 -3.25 -6.01
N VAL A 240 -0.86 -2.96 -7.18
CA VAL A 240 -1.93 -3.74 -7.81
C VAL A 240 -1.45 -5.09 -8.33
N ASP A 241 -0.18 -5.22 -8.69
CA ASP A 241 0.39 -6.41 -9.30
C ASP A 241 1.50 -6.95 -8.40
N ASP A 242 1.12 -7.64 -7.32
CA ASP A 242 2.04 -8.39 -6.45
C ASP A 242 2.79 -9.53 -7.19
N THR A 243 2.74 -9.59 -8.52
CA THR A 243 3.37 -10.60 -9.37
C THR A 243 4.88 -10.62 -9.18
N ALA A 244 5.52 -9.46 -9.01
CA ALA A 244 6.96 -9.36 -8.75
C ALA A 244 7.36 -10.02 -7.42
N ILE A 245 6.52 -9.87 -6.38
CA ILE A 245 6.77 -10.46 -5.05
C ILE A 245 6.41 -11.94 -5.07
N ALA A 246 5.33 -12.34 -5.73
CA ALA A 246 4.99 -13.75 -5.90
C ALA A 246 6.07 -14.54 -6.66
N LEU A 247 6.74 -13.94 -7.64
CA LEU A 247 7.85 -14.54 -8.39
C LEU A 247 9.14 -14.62 -7.56
N ALA A 248 9.44 -13.59 -6.75
CA ALA A 248 10.61 -13.58 -5.87
C ALA A 248 10.47 -14.49 -4.64
N MET A 249 9.22 -14.85 -4.28
CA MET A 249 8.90 -15.55 -3.04
C MET A 249 8.26 -16.92 -3.26
N ALA A 250 8.21 -17.41 -4.51
CA ALA A 250 7.81 -18.78 -4.79
C ALA A 250 8.63 -19.73 -3.89
N PRO A 251 7.97 -20.60 -3.11
CA PRO A 251 8.69 -21.50 -2.24
C PRO A 251 9.65 -22.33 -3.09
N LEU A 252 10.88 -22.50 -2.62
CA LEU A 252 11.81 -23.50 -3.13
C LEU A 252 11.31 -24.94 -2.83
N THR A 253 10.01 -25.18 -2.90
CA THR A 253 9.39 -26.50 -2.87
C THR A 253 9.59 -27.12 -4.25
N GLY A 254 10.83 -27.53 -4.52
CA GLY A 254 11.20 -28.11 -5.82
C GLY A 254 12.69 -28.23 -6.09
N ILE A 255 13.58 -27.73 -5.23
CA ILE A 255 15.01 -28.07 -5.36
C ILE A 255 15.21 -29.48 -4.82
N ASN A 256 15.02 -30.46 -5.71
CA ASN A 256 15.75 -31.71 -5.60
C ASN A 256 17.25 -31.32 -5.56
N PRO A 257 18.02 -31.71 -4.52
CA PRO A 257 19.44 -31.33 -4.41
C PRO A 257 20.28 -31.77 -5.61
N ASN A 258 19.77 -32.68 -6.45
CA ASN A 258 20.41 -33.08 -7.70
C ASN A 258 20.20 -32.10 -8.88
N ASN A 259 19.26 -31.15 -8.79
CA ASN A 259 18.97 -30.17 -9.84
C ASN A 259 19.51 -28.75 -9.52
N ALA A 260 20.09 -28.52 -8.35
CA ALA A 260 20.70 -27.23 -7.98
C ALA A 260 21.89 -26.86 -8.90
N VAL A 261 22.52 -27.85 -9.54
CA VAL A 261 23.62 -27.65 -10.49
C VAL A 261 23.14 -27.11 -11.85
N GLN A 262 21.88 -27.36 -12.23
CA GLN A 262 21.35 -26.97 -13.55
C GLN A 262 20.93 -25.49 -13.62
N ILE A 263 20.42 -24.91 -12.54
CA ILE A 263 19.97 -23.50 -12.53
C ILE A 263 21.17 -22.54 -12.49
N SER A 264 22.26 -22.91 -11.79
CA SER A 264 23.52 -22.15 -11.86
C SER A 264 24.17 -22.22 -13.24
N LEU A 265 23.93 -23.28 -14.02
CA LEU A 265 24.47 -23.42 -15.37
C LEU A 265 23.71 -22.54 -16.38
N LEU A 266 22.38 -22.44 -16.26
CA LEU A 266 21.57 -21.60 -17.16
C LEU A 266 21.84 -20.10 -17.00
N THR A 267 22.06 -19.61 -15.78
CA THR A 267 22.40 -18.20 -15.56
C THR A 267 23.80 -17.85 -16.08
N THR A 268 24.77 -18.76 -15.98
CA THR A 268 26.09 -18.59 -16.61
C THR A 268 26.04 -18.67 -18.14
N ILE A 269 25.23 -19.55 -18.72
CA ILE A 269 25.11 -19.65 -20.19
C ILE A 269 24.44 -18.39 -20.76
N LEU A 270 23.40 -17.87 -20.10
CA LEU A 270 22.70 -16.68 -20.58
C LEU A 270 23.59 -15.42 -20.50
N SER A 271 24.43 -15.30 -19.47
CA SER A 271 25.40 -14.20 -19.36
C SER A 271 26.61 -14.35 -20.29
N LEU A 272 27.01 -15.57 -20.63
CA LEU A 272 28.03 -15.83 -21.66
C LEU A 272 27.49 -15.55 -23.08
N VAL A 273 26.23 -15.88 -23.36
CA VAL A 273 25.61 -15.59 -24.66
C VAL A 273 25.39 -14.09 -24.84
N LEU A 274 24.92 -13.36 -23.82
CA LEU A 274 24.77 -11.91 -23.92
C LEU A 274 26.10 -11.17 -24.14
N SER A 275 27.20 -11.66 -23.56
CA SER A 275 28.53 -11.06 -23.76
C SER A 275 29.16 -11.36 -25.11
N LEU A 276 28.78 -12.46 -25.78
CA LEU A 276 29.17 -12.75 -27.16
C LEU A 276 28.38 -11.95 -28.22
N PHE A 277 27.20 -11.42 -27.89
CA PHE A 277 26.39 -10.62 -28.81
C PHE A 277 26.64 -9.10 -28.71
N MET A 278 27.47 -8.65 -27.77
CA MET A 278 27.83 -7.22 -27.61
C MET A 278 29.27 -6.89 -28.06
N VAL A 279 29.86 -7.72 -28.92
CA VAL A 279 31.12 -7.44 -29.65
C VAL A 279 30.86 -7.34 -31.13
#